data_AF-A0A6A5GG58-F1
#
_entry.id   AF-A0A6A5GG58-F1
#
_cell.length_a   1.000
_cell.length_b   1.000
_cell.length_c   1.000
_cell.angle_alpha   90.00
_cell.angle_beta   90.00
_cell.angle_gamma   90.00
#
_symmetry.space_group_name_H-M   'P 1'
#
loop_
_entity.id
_entity.type
_entity.pdbx_description
1 polymer ?
#
loop_
_entity_poly.entity_id
_entity_poly.type
_entity_poly.pdbx_seq_one_letter_code
_entity_poly.pdbx_strand_id
1 'polypeptide(L)'
;MALINEKYECSKEFEFLTKDPSEKHDAYMEGKPCALEIMKGECPSDRATFLEENYSQMIKLLTEKPNDNITCTAPYFQLEAIECNAHKHALQLEMQDQTGVKETHDGAVKVLKMCKDAQACIKNACKFTSIERDEIKNSCDVLELTTSDFTVCMNKINKEKPDLSKYECLNDHDFYSKDSTVICERWKNKRECMRQVTEDICGKDVMKNDEKTLKSFLNNLKCDE
;
A
#
# COMPACT_ATOMS: atom_id res chain seq x y z
N MET A 1 12.53 10.33 -1.40
CA MET A 1 11.16 10.86 -1.66
C MET A 1 11.02 11.46 -3.04
N ALA A 2 11.91 12.35 -3.49
CA ALA A 2 11.79 13.00 -4.81
C ALA A 2 11.59 12.02 -5.99
N LEU A 3 12.34 10.91 -6.02
CA LEU A 3 12.18 9.85 -7.01
C LEU A 3 10.82 9.14 -6.91
N ILE A 4 10.40 8.76 -5.70
CA ILE A 4 9.11 8.07 -5.45
C ILE A 4 7.91 8.94 -5.83
N ASN A 5 8.03 10.25 -5.61
CA ASN A 5 6.96 11.21 -5.91
C ASN A 5 7.10 11.82 -7.33
N GLU A 6 8.02 11.31 -8.16
CA GLU A 6 8.25 11.78 -9.54
C GLU A 6 8.44 13.31 -9.64
N LYS A 7 9.13 13.93 -8.68
CA LYS A 7 9.27 15.39 -8.59
C LYS A 7 10.09 15.98 -9.75
N TYR A 8 10.95 15.18 -10.39
CA TYR A 8 11.85 15.62 -11.45
C TYR A 8 11.55 14.84 -12.73
N GLU A 9 11.21 15.53 -13.81
CA GLU A 9 10.82 14.88 -15.06
C GLU A 9 11.93 14.00 -15.66
N CYS A 10 13.20 14.42 -15.53
CA CYS A 10 14.35 13.63 -16.01
C CYS A 10 14.44 12.26 -15.34
N SER A 11 13.85 12.08 -14.14
CA SER A 11 13.97 10.80 -13.43
C SER A 11 13.12 9.69 -14.04
N LYS A 12 12.20 10.02 -14.96
CA LYS A 12 11.35 9.05 -15.66
C LYS A 12 12.11 8.28 -16.75
N GLU A 13 13.27 8.76 -17.16
CA GLU A 13 14.10 8.13 -18.19
C GLU A 13 15.01 7.03 -17.63
N PHE A 14 15.12 6.91 -16.30
CA PHE A 14 16.06 6.01 -15.63
C PHE A 14 15.39 5.21 -14.51
N GLU A 15 15.66 3.92 -14.46
CA GLU A 15 15.12 3.00 -13.44
C GLU A 15 15.90 3.08 -12.11
N PHE A 16 16.00 4.27 -11.51
CA PHE A 16 16.79 4.48 -10.26
C PHE A 16 16.32 3.62 -9.07
N LEU A 17 15.07 3.17 -9.09
CA LEU A 17 14.43 2.38 -8.03
C LEU A 17 14.36 0.87 -8.34
N THR A 18 14.98 0.39 -9.42
CA THR A 18 15.05 -1.05 -9.71
C THR A 18 15.66 -1.83 -8.55
N LYS A 19 15.23 -3.09 -8.38
CA LYS A 19 15.77 -3.97 -7.33
C LYS A 19 17.00 -4.74 -7.80
N ASP A 20 17.26 -4.78 -9.10
CA ASP A 20 18.46 -5.41 -9.63
C ASP A 20 19.69 -4.52 -9.35
N PRO A 21 20.72 -5.01 -8.66
CA PRO A 21 21.90 -4.21 -8.33
C PRO A 21 22.65 -3.68 -9.56
N SER A 22 22.69 -4.45 -10.65
CA SER A 22 23.42 -4.09 -11.86
C SER A 22 22.64 -3.04 -12.65
N GLU A 23 21.34 -3.27 -12.86
CA GLU A 23 20.48 -2.27 -13.50
C GLU A 23 20.45 -0.96 -12.71
N LYS A 24 20.45 -1.04 -11.36
CA LYS A 24 20.49 0.14 -10.50
C LYS A 24 21.80 0.90 -10.68
N HIS A 25 22.92 0.19 -10.68
CA HIS A 25 24.22 0.80 -10.94
C HIS A 25 24.22 1.54 -12.28
N ASP A 26 23.75 0.88 -13.35
CA ASP A 26 23.73 1.44 -14.69
C ASP A 26 22.79 2.65 -14.79
N ALA A 27 21.59 2.57 -14.19
CA ALA A 27 20.67 3.71 -14.12
C ALA A 27 21.30 4.94 -13.44
N TYR A 28 22.04 4.76 -12.34
CA TYR A 28 22.76 5.87 -11.69
C TYR A 28 23.95 6.37 -12.51
N MET A 29 24.64 5.50 -13.25
CA MET A 29 25.78 5.91 -14.06
C MET A 29 25.35 6.66 -15.33
N GLU A 30 24.36 6.15 -16.04
CA GLU A 30 23.79 6.75 -17.25
C GLU A 30 22.97 8.00 -16.92
N GLY A 31 22.16 7.93 -15.87
CA GLY A 31 21.33 9.03 -15.36
C GLY A 31 22.06 10.05 -14.50
N LYS A 32 23.40 10.05 -14.48
CA LYS A 32 24.22 10.94 -13.63
C LYS A 32 23.81 12.42 -13.70
N PRO A 33 23.56 13.04 -14.87
CA PRO A 33 23.14 14.44 -14.92
C PRO A 33 21.85 14.68 -14.13
N CYS A 34 20.85 13.81 -14.28
CA CYS A 34 19.59 13.89 -13.57
C CYS A 34 19.76 13.63 -12.06
N ALA A 35 20.54 12.61 -11.68
CA ALA A 35 20.82 12.32 -10.29
C ALA A 35 21.50 13.52 -9.58
N LEU A 36 22.45 14.19 -10.23
CA LEU A 36 23.10 15.39 -9.69
C LEU A 36 22.15 16.59 -9.61
N GLU A 37 21.25 16.76 -10.58
CA GLU A 37 20.19 17.77 -10.53
C GLU A 37 19.30 17.57 -9.29
N ILE A 38 18.83 16.33 -9.09
CA ILE A 38 18.03 15.96 -7.92
C ILE A 38 18.82 16.22 -6.62
N MET A 39 20.09 15.80 -6.55
CA MET A 39 20.92 16.02 -5.36
C MET A 39 21.10 17.51 -5.05
N LYS A 40 21.32 18.36 -6.06
CA LYS A 40 21.44 19.81 -5.90
C LYS A 40 20.13 20.46 -5.45
N GLY A 41 18.98 19.93 -5.88
CA GLY A 41 17.66 20.43 -5.51
C GLY A 41 17.14 19.95 -4.16
N GLU A 42 17.52 18.74 -3.73
CA GLU A 42 17.00 18.11 -2.51
C GLU A 42 17.97 18.12 -1.33
N CYS A 43 19.28 18.27 -1.56
CA CYS A 43 20.29 18.20 -0.50
C CYS A 43 20.91 19.57 -0.21
N PRO A 44 21.41 19.79 1.02
CA PRO A 44 22.29 20.91 1.33
C PRO A 44 23.49 20.99 0.37
N SER A 45 23.90 22.21 0.04
CA SER A 45 24.89 22.47 -1.03
C SER A 45 26.25 21.78 -0.79
N ASP A 46 26.71 21.75 0.46
CA ASP A 46 27.94 21.07 0.86
C ASP A 46 27.89 19.55 0.59
N ARG A 47 26.74 18.92 0.86
CA ARG A 47 26.52 17.50 0.57
C ARG A 47 26.41 17.23 -0.93
N ALA A 48 25.73 18.11 -1.67
CA ALA A 48 25.59 17.99 -3.11
C ALA A 48 26.97 18.10 -3.81
N THR A 49 27.82 19.04 -3.40
CA THR A 49 29.19 19.17 -3.91
C THR A 49 30.02 17.92 -3.60
N PHE A 50 29.98 17.43 -2.36
CA PHE A 50 30.70 16.20 -2.00
C PHE A 50 30.26 14.99 -2.83
N LEU A 51 28.95 14.82 -3.05
CA LEU A 51 28.39 13.75 -3.89
C LEU A 51 28.83 13.88 -5.35
N GLU A 52 28.87 15.11 -5.89
CA GLU A 52 29.30 15.37 -7.27
C GLU A 52 30.76 15.00 -7.49
N GLU A 53 31.65 15.39 -6.57
CA GLU A 53 33.09 15.11 -6.63
C GLU A 53 33.40 13.61 -6.49
N ASN A 54 32.58 12.87 -5.74
CA ASN A 54 32.81 11.46 -5.41
C ASN A 54 31.84 10.49 -6.11
N TYR A 55 31.07 10.99 -7.09
CA TYR A 55 29.87 10.33 -7.60
C TYR A 55 30.08 8.86 -7.97
N SER A 56 31.01 8.56 -8.89
CA SER A 56 31.20 7.21 -9.40
C SER A 56 31.61 6.21 -8.31
N GLN A 57 32.44 6.64 -7.35
CA GLN A 57 32.83 5.80 -6.23
C GLN A 57 31.67 5.56 -5.27
N MET A 58 30.84 6.59 -5.02
CA MET A 58 29.67 6.45 -4.17
C MET A 58 28.62 5.54 -4.79
N ILE A 59 28.29 5.71 -6.08
CA ILE A 59 27.36 4.83 -6.78
C ILE A 59 27.82 3.38 -6.67
N LYS A 60 29.09 3.11 -6.97
CA LYS A 60 29.69 1.78 -6.81
C LYS A 60 29.45 1.20 -5.41
N LEU A 61 29.74 1.95 -4.34
CA LEU A 61 29.55 1.48 -2.96
C LEU A 61 28.07 1.25 -2.60
N LEU A 62 27.16 2.02 -3.19
CA LEU A 62 25.73 1.98 -2.89
C LEU A 62 24.99 0.91 -3.71
N THR A 63 25.52 0.49 -4.85
CA THR A 63 24.84 -0.46 -5.76
C THR A 63 25.55 -1.80 -5.88
N GLU A 64 26.83 -1.92 -5.50
CA GLU A 64 27.51 -3.21 -5.45
C GLU A 64 27.13 -3.98 -4.18
N LYS A 65 26.51 -5.14 -4.37
CA LYS A 65 26.14 -6.02 -3.25
C LYS A 65 27.40 -6.61 -2.61
N PRO A 66 27.63 -6.43 -1.31
CA PRO A 66 28.79 -7.00 -0.63
C PRO A 66 28.67 -8.54 -0.52
N ASN A 67 29.81 -9.21 -0.49
CA ASN A 67 29.89 -10.66 -0.32
C ASN A 67 29.46 -11.13 1.08
N ASP A 68 29.65 -10.27 2.09
CA ASP A 68 29.23 -10.51 3.47
C ASP A 68 28.05 -9.61 3.82
N ASN A 69 26.95 -10.22 4.27
CA ASN A 69 25.73 -9.57 4.70
C ASN A 69 25.46 -9.71 6.22
N ILE A 70 26.37 -10.31 6.99
CA ILE A 70 26.15 -10.67 8.40
C ILE A 70 25.77 -9.44 9.25
N THR A 71 26.39 -8.29 9.01
CA THR A 71 26.14 -7.07 9.81
C THR A 71 25.21 -6.06 9.14
N CYS A 72 24.85 -6.28 7.87
CA CYS A 72 24.11 -5.32 7.05
C CYS A 72 24.69 -3.89 7.09
N THR A 73 25.98 -3.68 7.37
CA THR A 73 26.55 -2.32 7.61
C THR A 73 26.99 -1.60 6.34
N ALA A 74 27.23 -2.34 5.25
CA ALA A 74 27.72 -1.78 3.99
C ALA A 74 26.78 -0.69 3.42
N PRO A 75 27.31 0.30 2.70
CA PRO A 75 26.51 1.37 2.10
C PRO A 75 25.37 0.86 1.20
N TYR A 76 25.57 -0.26 0.49
CA TYR A 76 24.52 -0.96 -0.25
C TYR A 76 23.23 -1.17 0.57
N PHE A 77 23.35 -1.72 1.79
CA PHE A 77 22.19 -1.97 2.65
C PHE A 77 21.62 -0.68 3.26
N GLN A 78 22.42 0.38 3.34
CA GLN A 78 21.95 1.70 3.77
C GLN A 78 21.08 2.34 2.69
N LEU A 79 21.47 2.24 1.41
CA LEU A 79 20.65 2.73 0.30
C LEU A 79 19.32 2.00 0.26
N GLU A 80 19.34 0.66 0.31
CA GLU A 80 18.13 -0.17 0.35
C GLU A 80 17.19 0.24 1.51
N ALA A 81 17.74 0.47 2.71
CA ALA A 81 16.96 0.93 3.85
C ALA A 81 16.37 2.33 3.67
N ILE A 82 17.13 3.27 3.09
CA ILE A 82 16.66 4.63 2.82
C ILE A 82 15.51 4.59 1.81
N GLU A 83 15.63 3.80 0.75
CA GLU A 83 14.58 3.61 -0.27
C GLU A 83 13.31 3.01 0.34
N CYS A 84 13.43 1.92 1.10
CA CYS A 84 12.27 1.29 1.74
C CYS A 84 11.60 2.20 2.78
N ASN A 85 12.40 2.95 3.56
CA ASN A 85 11.84 3.94 4.49
C ASN A 85 11.15 5.10 3.76
N ALA A 86 11.64 5.49 2.57
CA ALA A 86 10.97 6.48 1.75
C ALA A 86 9.61 5.96 1.23
N HIS A 87 9.48 4.69 0.87
CA HIS A 87 8.19 4.07 0.57
C HIS A 87 7.25 4.06 1.78
N LYS A 88 7.74 3.66 2.97
CA LYS A 88 6.95 3.71 4.22
C LYS A 88 6.44 5.13 4.50
N HIS A 89 7.30 6.13 4.35
CA HIS A 89 6.94 7.51 4.63
C HIS A 89 5.93 8.05 3.62
N ALA A 90 6.11 7.76 2.33
CA ALA A 90 5.13 8.11 1.29
C ALA A 90 3.77 7.46 1.56
N LEU A 91 3.75 6.17 1.93
CA LEU A 91 2.53 5.48 2.34
C LEU A 91 1.86 6.17 3.53
N GLN A 92 2.63 6.53 4.57
CA GLN A 92 2.09 7.18 5.76
C GLN A 92 1.45 8.53 5.41
N LEU A 93 2.07 9.32 4.53
CA LEU A 93 1.52 10.60 4.07
C LEU A 93 0.21 10.40 3.28
N GLU A 94 0.18 9.41 2.38
CA GLU A 94 -1.04 9.11 1.63
C GLU A 94 -2.16 8.62 2.55
N MET A 95 -1.85 7.74 3.52
CA MET A 95 -2.82 7.30 4.52
C MET A 95 -3.40 8.49 5.29
N GLN A 96 -2.57 9.46 5.67
CA GLN A 96 -3.03 10.67 6.35
C GLN A 96 -3.95 11.52 5.46
N ASP A 97 -3.62 11.66 4.18
CA ASP A 97 -4.47 12.42 3.24
C ASP A 97 -5.80 11.71 2.98
N GLN A 98 -5.82 10.38 2.96
CA GLN A 98 -7.02 9.56 2.72
C GLN A 98 -7.84 9.27 4.00
N THR A 99 -7.72 10.08 5.06
CA THR A 99 -8.51 9.90 6.28
C THR A 99 -9.76 10.78 6.35
N GLY A 100 -10.82 10.24 6.96
CA GLY A 100 -12.02 10.99 7.33
C GLY A 100 -12.82 11.47 6.11
N VAL A 101 -12.97 12.79 5.97
CA VAL A 101 -13.81 13.38 4.91
C VAL A 101 -13.17 13.28 3.52
N LYS A 102 -11.85 13.08 3.47
CA LYS A 102 -11.06 12.94 2.23
C LYS A 102 -10.94 11.50 1.75
N GLU A 103 -11.43 10.54 2.53
CA GLU A 103 -11.37 9.13 2.17
C GLU A 103 -12.14 8.88 0.88
N THR A 104 -11.44 8.35 -0.12
CA THR A 104 -11.99 7.96 -1.41
C THR A 104 -11.64 6.52 -1.74
N HIS A 105 -12.42 5.87 -2.59
CA HIS A 105 -12.11 4.52 -3.08
C HIS A 105 -10.77 4.50 -3.81
N ASP A 106 -10.58 5.39 -4.78
CA ASP A 106 -9.33 5.50 -5.55
C ASP A 106 -8.13 5.77 -4.64
N GLY A 107 -8.33 6.60 -3.61
CA GLY A 107 -7.36 6.85 -2.56
C GLY A 107 -7.01 5.59 -1.76
N ALA A 108 -8.00 4.80 -1.35
CA ALA A 108 -7.78 3.56 -0.62
C ALA A 108 -7.06 2.51 -1.49
N VAL A 109 -7.42 2.39 -2.78
CA VAL A 109 -6.71 1.55 -3.76
C VAL A 109 -5.25 1.99 -3.92
N LYS A 110 -5.01 3.31 -4.01
CA LYS A 110 -3.67 3.89 -4.06
C LYS A 110 -2.87 3.57 -2.80
N VAL A 111 -3.46 3.75 -1.62
CA VAL A 111 -2.85 3.40 -0.32
C VAL A 111 -2.47 1.92 -0.28
N LEU A 112 -3.35 1.01 -0.72
CA LEU A 112 -3.04 -0.42 -0.78
C LEU A 112 -1.85 -0.69 -1.71
N LYS A 113 -1.83 -0.10 -2.90
CA LYS A 113 -0.70 -0.25 -3.84
C LYS A 113 0.60 0.20 -3.19
N MET A 114 0.64 1.39 -2.60
CA MET A 114 1.81 1.92 -1.90
C MET A 114 2.23 1.02 -0.73
N CYS A 115 1.27 0.39 -0.05
CA CYS A 115 1.55 -0.56 1.02
C CYS A 115 2.25 -1.81 0.48
N LYS A 116 1.74 -2.39 -0.62
CA LYS A 116 2.37 -3.55 -1.26
C LYS A 116 3.78 -3.22 -1.77
N ASP A 117 4.01 -2.01 -2.28
CA ASP A 117 5.33 -1.54 -2.70
C ASP A 117 6.30 -1.47 -1.51
N ALA A 118 5.88 -0.86 -0.39
CA ALA A 118 6.66 -0.81 0.85
C ALA A 118 6.94 -2.21 1.42
N GLN A 119 5.92 -3.08 1.46
CA GLN A 119 6.05 -4.47 1.89
C GLN A 119 7.05 -5.23 1.02
N ALA A 120 6.96 -5.09 -0.30
CA ALA A 120 7.86 -5.75 -1.24
C ALA A 120 9.30 -5.22 -1.16
N CYS A 121 9.50 -3.95 -0.78
CA CYS A 121 10.82 -3.39 -0.52
C CYS A 121 11.43 -4.01 0.75
N ILE A 122 10.66 -3.99 1.84
CA ILE A 122 11.13 -4.41 3.17
C ILE A 122 11.29 -5.92 3.29
N LYS A 123 10.53 -6.72 2.53
CA LYS A 123 10.45 -8.19 2.67
C LYS A 123 11.81 -8.89 2.75
N ASN A 124 12.78 -8.47 1.93
CA ASN A 124 14.11 -9.09 1.86
C ASN A 124 15.25 -8.14 2.25
N ALA A 125 14.94 -6.89 2.58
CA ALA A 125 15.95 -5.89 2.87
C ALA A 125 16.72 -6.21 4.15
N CYS A 126 18.05 -6.08 4.14
CA CYS A 126 18.92 -6.62 5.21
C CYS A 126 18.70 -5.91 6.55
N LYS A 127 18.49 -4.59 6.50
CA LYS A 127 18.41 -3.71 7.68
C LYS A 127 17.14 -3.87 8.52
N PHE A 128 16.09 -4.49 7.99
CA PHE A 128 14.80 -4.55 8.68
C PHE A 128 14.68 -5.80 9.54
N THR A 129 14.18 -5.64 10.75
CA THR A 129 13.90 -6.75 11.67
C THR A 129 12.67 -7.55 11.25
N SER A 130 12.46 -8.74 11.82
CA SER A 130 11.22 -9.49 11.61
C SER A 130 10.00 -8.71 12.11
N ILE A 131 10.14 -7.96 13.21
CA ILE A 131 9.07 -7.13 13.78
C ILE A 131 8.63 -6.07 12.76
N GLU A 132 9.57 -5.32 12.18
CA GLU A 132 9.23 -4.30 11.18
C GLU A 132 8.62 -4.89 9.90
N ARG A 133 9.04 -6.11 9.51
CA ARG A 133 8.45 -6.84 8.38
C ARG A 133 7.01 -7.27 8.69
N ASP A 134 6.74 -7.71 9.91
CA ASP A 134 5.40 -8.11 10.33
C ASP A 134 4.47 -6.91 10.49
N GLU A 135 4.96 -5.78 11.00
CA GLU A 135 4.19 -4.53 11.10
C GLU A 135 3.68 -4.03 9.74
N ILE A 136 4.55 -3.96 8.73
CA ILE A 136 4.14 -3.52 7.39
C ILE A 136 3.19 -4.54 6.76
N LYS A 137 3.45 -5.85 6.93
CA LYS A 137 2.58 -6.91 6.42
C LYS A 137 1.17 -6.81 7.03
N ASN A 138 1.07 -6.73 8.36
CA ASN A 138 -0.21 -6.64 9.05
C ASN A 138 -0.98 -5.38 8.64
N SER A 139 -0.28 -4.25 8.46
CA SER A 139 -0.89 -3.01 7.97
C SER A 139 -1.46 -3.17 6.56
N CYS A 140 -0.72 -3.81 5.65
CA CYS A 140 -1.21 -4.07 4.29
C CYS A 140 -2.37 -5.08 4.26
N ASP A 141 -2.34 -6.09 5.11
CA ASP A 141 -3.42 -7.09 5.20
C ASP A 141 -4.72 -6.41 5.70
N VAL A 142 -4.64 -5.46 6.65
CA VAL A 142 -5.81 -4.66 7.08
C VAL A 142 -6.32 -3.78 5.93
N LEU A 143 -5.42 -3.10 5.22
CA LEU A 143 -5.81 -2.24 4.10
C LEU A 143 -6.51 -3.04 3.00
N GLU A 144 -5.99 -4.23 2.66
CA GLU A 144 -6.56 -5.12 1.65
C GLU A 144 -8.01 -5.53 2.00
N LEU A 145 -8.29 -5.77 3.28
CA LEU A 145 -9.66 -6.03 3.74
C LEU A 145 -10.58 -4.82 3.53
N THR A 146 -10.08 -3.62 3.79
CA THR A 146 -10.87 -2.37 3.70
C THR A 146 -11.08 -1.86 2.27
N THR A 147 -10.22 -2.25 1.34
CA THR A 147 -10.26 -1.81 -0.06
C THR A 147 -11.01 -2.74 -1.00
N SER A 148 -11.45 -3.91 -0.53
CA SER A 148 -12.25 -4.83 -1.35
C SER A 148 -13.50 -4.15 -1.89
N ASP A 149 -13.92 -4.52 -3.11
CA ASP A 149 -15.15 -4.01 -3.74
C ASP A 149 -16.34 -4.22 -2.80
N PHE A 150 -16.34 -5.34 -2.07
CA PHE A 150 -17.28 -5.64 -1.01
C PHE A 150 -17.30 -4.59 0.11
N THR A 151 -16.16 -4.32 0.77
CA THR A 151 -16.11 -3.36 1.87
C THR A 151 -16.46 -1.94 1.41
N VAL A 152 -16.03 -1.57 0.20
CA VAL A 152 -16.35 -0.29 -0.44
C VAL A 152 -17.85 -0.15 -0.66
N CYS A 153 -18.49 -1.18 -1.22
CA CYS A 153 -19.92 -1.20 -1.42
C CYS A 153 -20.69 -1.08 -0.11
N MET A 154 -20.26 -1.81 0.93
CA MET A 154 -20.89 -1.74 2.24
C MET A 154 -20.74 -0.38 2.91
N ASN A 155 -19.58 0.26 2.78
CA ASN A 155 -19.38 1.64 3.24
C ASN A 155 -20.28 2.63 2.52
N LYS A 156 -20.44 2.48 1.20
CA LYS A 156 -21.38 3.30 0.40
C LYS A 156 -22.82 3.13 0.90
N ILE A 157 -23.30 1.90 1.03
CA ILE A 157 -24.68 1.62 1.49
C ILE A 157 -24.90 2.18 2.90
N ASN A 158 -23.94 2.02 3.81
CA ASN A 158 -24.05 2.54 5.19
C ASN A 158 -24.03 4.07 5.25
N LYS A 159 -23.29 4.72 4.34
CA LYS A 159 -23.17 6.19 4.27
C LYS A 159 -24.39 6.83 3.61
N GLU A 160 -24.80 6.32 2.45
CA GLU A 160 -25.90 6.87 1.65
C GLU A 160 -27.27 6.47 2.20
N LYS A 161 -27.35 5.38 2.96
CA LYS A 161 -28.59 4.80 3.50
C LYS A 161 -29.71 4.75 2.43
N PRO A 162 -29.47 4.09 1.29
CA PRO A 162 -30.48 3.99 0.23
C PRO A 162 -31.72 3.28 0.74
N ASP A 163 -32.87 3.56 0.14
CA ASP A 163 -34.09 2.82 0.46
C ASP A 163 -33.97 1.36 0.02
N LEU A 164 -34.02 0.45 0.99
CA LEU A 164 -33.94 -0.99 0.80
C LEU A 164 -35.31 -1.68 0.84
N SER A 165 -36.41 -0.94 0.98
CA SER A 165 -37.77 -1.48 1.05
C SER A 165 -38.16 -2.30 -0.18
N LYS A 166 -37.56 -2.03 -1.35
CA LYS A 166 -37.76 -2.80 -2.58
C LYS A 166 -37.20 -4.23 -2.54
N TYR A 167 -36.35 -4.55 -1.56
CA TYR A 167 -35.77 -5.88 -1.40
C TYR A 167 -36.60 -6.70 -0.42
N GLU A 168 -37.66 -7.34 -0.91
CA GLU A 168 -38.57 -8.17 -0.09
C GLU A 168 -37.81 -9.24 0.71
N CYS A 169 -36.72 -9.79 0.17
CA CYS A 169 -35.89 -10.78 0.85
C CYS A 169 -35.25 -10.29 2.17
N LEU A 170 -35.19 -8.97 2.40
CA LEU A 170 -34.76 -8.41 3.67
C LEU A 170 -35.84 -8.63 4.75
N ASN A 171 -37.13 -8.72 4.44
CA ASN A 171 -38.23 -9.06 5.39
C ASN A 171 -38.07 -8.37 6.77
N ASP A 172 -38.17 -7.03 6.81
CA ASP A 172 -38.00 -6.19 8.02
C ASP A 172 -36.65 -6.31 8.74
N HIS A 173 -35.65 -6.93 8.12
CA HIS A 173 -34.29 -7.02 8.67
C HIS A 173 -33.66 -5.63 8.76
N ASP A 174 -33.17 -5.28 9.95
CA ASP A 174 -32.44 -4.04 10.13
C ASP A 174 -31.05 -4.13 9.47
N PHE A 175 -30.98 -3.63 8.23
CA PHE A 175 -29.75 -3.56 7.45
C PHE A 175 -28.72 -2.59 8.06
N TYR A 176 -29.12 -1.64 8.90
CA TYR A 176 -28.19 -0.64 9.45
C TYR A 176 -27.83 -0.91 10.91
N SER A 177 -28.39 -1.96 11.50
CA SER A 177 -27.99 -2.42 12.83
C SER A 177 -26.50 -2.74 12.89
N LYS A 178 -25.88 -2.30 13.99
CA LYS A 178 -24.49 -2.62 14.38
C LYS A 178 -24.42 -3.82 15.34
N ASP A 179 -25.55 -4.41 15.69
CA ASP A 179 -25.61 -5.59 16.55
C ASP A 179 -25.01 -6.79 15.81
N SER A 180 -24.06 -7.49 16.45
CA SER A 180 -23.34 -8.60 15.84
C SER A 180 -24.27 -9.75 15.44
N THR A 181 -25.33 -10.03 16.20
CA THR A 181 -26.29 -11.10 15.87
C THR A 181 -27.08 -10.76 14.61
N VAL A 182 -27.51 -9.50 14.48
CA VAL A 182 -28.22 -8.99 13.31
C VAL A 182 -27.32 -8.95 12.07
N ILE A 183 -26.02 -8.64 12.24
CA ILE A 183 -25.02 -8.70 11.17
C ILE A 183 -24.79 -10.17 10.75
N CYS A 184 -24.63 -11.09 11.70
CA CYS A 184 -24.44 -12.51 11.40
C CYS A 184 -25.64 -13.09 10.62
N GLU A 185 -26.87 -12.79 11.05
CA GLU A 185 -28.08 -13.21 10.35
C GLU A 185 -28.13 -12.66 8.91
N ARG A 186 -27.79 -11.38 8.72
CA ARG A 186 -27.73 -10.72 7.41
C ARG A 186 -26.85 -11.48 6.43
N TRP A 187 -25.65 -11.84 6.86
CA TRP A 187 -24.63 -12.39 5.98
C TRP A 187 -24.65 -13.91 5.88
N LYS A 188 -25.17 -14.62 6.88
CA LYS A 188 -25.34 -16.08 6.84
C LYS A 188 -26.67 -16.50 6.23
N ASN A 189 -27.78 -15.97 6.75
CA ASN A 189 -29.12 -16.48 6.44
C ASN A 189 -29.75 -15.76 5.25
N LYS A 190 -29.32 -14.53 4.98
CA LYS A 190 -29.82 -13.70 3.87
C LYS A 190 -28.77 -13.50 2.77
N ARG A 191 -27.82 -14.45 2.61
CA ARG A 191 -26.67 -14.33 1.70
C ARG A 191 -27.05 -13.97 0.25
N GLU A 192 -28.04 -14.64 -0.34
CA GLU A 192 -28.49 -14.32 -1.71
C GLU A 192 -29.14 -12.94 -1.79
N CYS A 193 -29.89 -12.55 -0.76
CA CYS A 193 -30.47 -11.21 -0.68
C CYS A 193 -29.38 -10.14 -0.62
N MET A 194 -28.34 -10.36 0.18
CA MET A 194 -27.21 -9.46 0.27
C MET A 194 -26.42 -9.38 -1.02
N ARG A 195 -26.30 -10.49 -1.75
CA ARG A 195 -25.72 -10.49 -3.09
C ARG A 195 -26.53 -9.64 -4.05
N GLN A 196 -27.85 -9.77 -4.05
CA GLN A 196 -28.75 -8.94 -4.87
C GLN A 196 -28.66 -7.45 -4.51
N VAL A 197 -28.72 -7.11 -3.22
CA VAL A 197 -28.63 -5.72 -2.73
C VAL A 197 -27.31 -5.08 -3.17
N THR A 198 -26.19 -5.78 -2.97
CA THR A 198 -24.85 -5.27 -3.33
C THR A 198 -24.69 -5.17 -4.84
N GLU A 199 -25.13 -6.16 -5.62
CA GLU A 199 -25.08 -6.13 -7.09
C GLU A 199 -25.90 -4.98 -7.68
N ASP A 200 -27.10 -4.73 -7.15
CA ASP A 200 -27.99 -3.66 -7.64
C ASP A 200 -27.49 -2.25 -7.32
N ILE A 201 -26.86 -2.05 -6.15
CA ILE A 201 -26.42 -0.72 -5.68
C ILE A 201 -25.02 -0.37 -6.18
N CYS A 202 -24.15 -1.38 -6.29
CA CYS A 202 -22.72 -1.20 -6.51
C CYS A 202 -22.23 -1.79 -7.83
N GLY A 203 -23.05 -2.59 -8.52
CA GLY A 203 -22.71 -3.24 -9.78
C GLY A 203 -22.36 -4.72 -9.62
N LYS A 204 -22.32 -5.42 -10.74
CA LYS A 204 -22.02 -6.86 -10.78
C LYS A 204 -20.59 -7.11 -10.29
N ASP A 205 -20.36 -8.29 -9.71
CA ASP A 205 -19.05 -8.85 -9.37
C ASP A 205 -18.42 -8.41 -8.04
N VAL A 206 -19.08 -7.50 -7.30
CA VAL A 206 -18.67 -7.03 -5.94
C VAL A 206 -18.48 -8.19 -4.94
N MET A 207 -19.21 -9.29 -5.11
CA MET A 207 -19.15 -10.46 -4.24
C MET A 207 -18.36 -11.64 -4.85
N LYS A 208 -17.94 -11.56 -6.13
CA LYS A 208 -17.40 -12.74 -6.86
C LYS A 208 -16.06 -13.24 -6.31
N ASN A 209 -15.24 -12.35 -5.76
CA ASN A 209 -13.88 -12.69 -5.31
C ASN A 209 -13.69 -12.52 -3.79
N ASP A 210 -14.72 -12.10 -3.06
CA ASP A 210 -14.63 -11.69 -1.65
C ASP A 210 -15.15 -12.73 -0.64
N GLU A 211 -15.36 -13.99 -1.05
CA GLU A 211 -15.78 -15.05 -0.12
C GLU A 211 -14.80 -15.24 1.04
N LYS A 212 -13.50 -15.10 0.78
CA LYS A 212 -12.46 -15.17 1.81
C LYS A 212 -12.55 -13.99 2.78
N THR A 213 -12.78 -12.78 2.26
CA THR A 213 -12.96 -11.54 3.01
C THR A 213 -14.18 -11.64 3.92
N LEU A 214 -15.33 -12.04 3.35
CA LEU A 214 -16.57 -12.25 4.07
C LEU A 214 -16.42 -13.33 5.16
N LYS A 215 -15.77 -14.46 4.84
CA LYS A 215 -15.53 -15.52 5.83
C LYS A 215 -14.65 -15.03 6.99
N SER A 216 -13.59 -14.28 6.70
CA SER A 216 -12.74 -13.70 7.73
C SER A 216 -13.50 -12.69 8.60
N PHE A 217 -14.35 -11.87 7.99
CA PHE A 217 -15.21 -10.91 8.68
C PHE A 217 -16.19 -11.60 9.63
N LEU A 218 -16.88 -12.66 9.18
CA LEU A 218 -17.84 -13.42 9.99
C LEU A 218 -17.16 -14.21 11.12
N ASN A 219 -15.97 -14.75 10.88
CA ASN A 219 -15.16 -15.39 11.93
C ASN A 219 -14.77 -14.40 13.03
N ASN A 220 -14.36 -13.19 12.67
CA ASN A 220 -14.01 -12.15 13.65
C ASN A 220 -15.23 -11.71 14.49
N LEU A 221 -16.43 -11.78 13.92
CA LEU A 221 -17.68 -11.52 14.63
C LEU A 221 -18.20 -12.71 15.44
N LYS A 222 -17.49 -13.85 15.43
CA LYS A 222 -17.89 -15.09 16.12
C LYS A 222 -19.29 -15.56 15.72
N CYS A 223 -19.65 -15.40 14.44
CA CYS A 223 -20.97 -15.81 13.96
C CYS A 223 -21.21 -17.33 14.02
N ASP A 224 -20.16 -18.14 14.18
CA ASP A 224 -20.17 -19.62 14.25
C ASP A 224 -20.12 -20.19 15.69
N GLU A 225 -20.06 -19.34 16.73
CA GLU A 225 -20.21 -19.73 18.15
C GLU A 225 -21.66 -19.56 18.61
#